data_AF-A0AA90TX06-F1
#
_entry.id   AF-A0AA90TX06-F1
#
_cell.length_a   1.000
_cell.length_b   1.000
_cell.length_c   1.000
_cell.angle_alpha   90.00
_cell.angle_beta   90.00
_cell.angle_gamma   90.00
#
_symmetry.space_group_name_H-M   'P 1'
#
loop_
_entity.id
_entity.type
_entity.pdbx_description
1 polymer ?
#
loop_
_entity_poly.entity_id
_entity_poly.type
_entity_poly.pdbx_seq_one_letter_code
_entity_poly.pdbx_strand_id
1 'polypeptide(L)'
;MTSSVKEKPAILGLAHPSFPITIPAECLEPVESGKVSSESTCTKTKEKSVSCKKKKVHWEHKQVVSDDETMLLFSCFYFMFNIYIDPKDLGTLILSKEGVARNKWKDIDLRMPDLNKILPTDHFINVYTRWVNGLTDAYYEYNVCSALWLLAAWNDGKIILKTKQGEIKANIFVQILGKSTTSRKSTAAKKCRWTYERITDTKLIDDAHSVEGLIESLSVNSHQNLVSDESAGLMAKYHKKYNEGIFDEFCKFYDGLGTKKTLSSGKKKDGPTEFIVNNPYINSYYATTTTRYCNVMNIIDFECGYGYRTLFAAPTYQKPYMDIGMETDEDVDNQSDVIKHGNAIYQFINHLQGQIEMRFDDDALVLYQGTIREWQTEADKFENDIYSSALGRSSDYVLKIAMLIEMGKRLISYTITKESIEVAIDLVGTYFLPSCICVIERLEEDEKFNQIEKVLKKLRDKSGSCGHSDLLRSTKLKSRDFTECIATLIESETIVEYDDEKTKAKSYLLINSDDSILSKLRAEQDSTESIRHISKGALTKSQLKGVDKILVLMDE
;
A
#
# COMPACT_ATOMS: atom_id res chain seq x y z
N MET A 1 -22.24 -65.47 3.38
CA MET A 1 -23.51 -65.63 4.13
C MET A 1 -23.33 -64.98 5.49
N THR A 2 -24.44 -64.46 6.02
CA THR A 2 -24.69 -63.87 7.35
C THR A 2 -24.12 -62.47 7.66
N SER A 3 -25.06 -61.53 7.62
CA SER A 3 -25.15 -60.20 8.21
C SER A 3 -24.79 -60.11 9.69
N SER A 4 -24.22 -58.99 10.12
CA SER A 4 -24.40 -58.48 11.48
C SER A 4 -24.42 -56.95 11.51
N VAL A 5 -25.56 -56.43 11.94
CA VAL A 5 -25.85 -55.05 12.35
C VAL A 5 -25.17 -54.77 13.69
N LYS A 6 -24.48 -53.62 13.83
CA LYS A 6 -24.14 -52.95 15.12
C LYS A 6 -23.97 -51.44 14.84
N GLU A 7 -24.93 -50.61 15.22
CA GLU A 7 -25.14 -49.95 16.53
C GLU A 7 -24.60 -48.50 16.51
N LYS A 8 -25.52 -47.54 16.56
CA LYS A 8 -25.28 -46.11 16.78
C LYS A 8 -25.03 -45.87 18.28
N PRO A 9 -24.05 -45.04 18.69
CA PRO A 9 -23.95 -44.62 20.07
C PRO A 9 -24.90 -43.45 20.37
N ALA A 10 -25.53 -43.54 21.54
CA ALA A 10 -26.42 -42.57 22.14
C ALA A 10 -25.69 -41.29 22.53
N ILE A 11 -26.30 -40.14 22.23
CA ILE A 11 -25.86 -38.83 22.73
C ILE A 11 -26.61 -38.57 24.03
N LEU A 12 -25.86 -38.50 25.14
CA LEU A 12 -26.35 -38.05 26.44
C LEU A 12 -26.75 -36.57 26.35
N GLY A 13 -27.97 -36.28 26.79
CA GLY A 13 -28.45 -34.92 27.03
C GLY A 13 -27.75 -34.29 28.22
N LEU A 14 -27.17 -33.12 28.00
CA LEU A 14 -26.75 -32.20 29.05
C LEU A 14 -27.73 -31.02 29.07
N ALA A 15 -28.36 -30.85 30.23
CA ALA A 15 -29.28 -29.76 30.52
C ALA A 15 -28.52 -28.43 30.57
N HIS A 16 -28.99 -27.43 29.81
CA HIS A 16 -28.54 -26.04 29.92
C HIS A 16 -29.21 -25.36 31.11
N PRO A 17 -28.47 -24.68 32.00
CA PRO A 17 -29.05 -23.79 32.99
C PRO A 17 -29.48 -22.48 32.32
N SER A 18 -30.79 -22.24 32.32
CA SER A 18 -31.41 -20.97 31.93
C SER A 18 -31.13 -19.90 32.99
N PHE A 19 -30.31 -18.91 32.66
CA PHE A 19 -30.21 -17.66 33.42
C PHE A 19 -31.09 -16.59 32.74
N PRO A 20 -31.99 -15.90 33.47
CA PRO A 20 -32.77 -14.81 32.93
C PRO A 20 -31.92 -13.52 32.89
N ILE A 21 -31.75 -12.95 31.69
CA ILE A 21 -31.24 -11.59 31.52
C ILE A 21 -32.44 -10.66 31.55
N THR A 22 -32.55 -9.89 32.62
CA THR A 22 -33.51 -8.79 32.78
C THR A 22 -33.01 -7.59 31.98
N ILE A 23 -33.76 -7.19 30.95
CA ILE A 23 -33.56 -5.92 30.24
C ILE A 23 -34.38 -4.85 30.98
N PRO A 24 -33.79 -3.74 31.46
CA PRO A 24 -34.57 -2.62 31.98
C PRO A 24 -35.25 -1.90 30.81
N ALA A 25 -36.58 -1.90 30.82
CA ALA A 25 -37.41 -1.08 29.95
C ALA A 25 -37.62 0.27 30.63
N GLU A 26 -36.97 1.31 30.14
CA GLU A 26 -37.29 2.71 30.45
C GLU A 26 -36.83 3.58 29.27
N CYS A 27 -37.56 4.67 29.02
CA CYS A 27 -37.48 5.60 27.88
C CYS A 27 -38.35 5.25 26.66
N LEU A 28 -39.67 5.24 26.87
CA LEU A 28 -40.65 5.64 25.85
C LEU A 28 -41.46 6.81 26.43
N GLU A 29 -41.21 8.03 25.94
CA GLU A 29 -42.19 9.12 25.99
C GLU A 29 -42.62 9.48 24.56
N PRO A 30 -43.91 9.80 24.36
CA PRO A 30 -44.51 9.94 23.04
C PRO A 30 -44.32 11.34 22.45
N VAL A 31 -44.01 11.42 21.15
CA VAL A 31 -44.08 12.68 20.39
C VAL A 31 -45.49 12.82 19.82
N GLU A 32 -46.22 13.81 20.32
CA GLU A 32 -47.50 14.25 19.76
C GLU A 32 -47.31 15.03 18.45
N SER A 33 -48.22 14.74 17.53
CA SER A 33 -48.42 15.40 16.25
C SER A 33 -49.03 16.80 16.40
N GLY A 34 -48.47 17.79 15.72
CA GLY A 34 -49.07 19.13 15.56
C GLY A 34 -48.76 19.72 14.18
N LYS A 35 -49.82 20.09 13.47
CA LYS A 35 -49.86 20.53 12.06
C LYS A 35 -50.10 22.05 11.98
N VAL A 36 -49.51 22.67 10.96
CA VAL A 36 -50.04 23.78 10.10
C VAL A 36 -49.82 25.25 10.50
N SER A 37 -49.64 26.04 9.42
CA SER A 37 -49.74 27.51 9.20
C SER A 37 -48.47 28.31 9.48
N SER A 38 -48.05 29.36 8.75
CA SER A 38 -48.24 29.97 7.42
C SER A 38 -47.82 31.44 7.57
N GLU A 39 -47.29 32.07 6.51
CA GLU A 39 -47.18 33.53 6.33
C GLU A 39 -46.18 34.30 7.23
N SER A 40 -45.09 34.83 6.66
CA SER A 40 -44.98 36.14 5.97
C SER A 40 -44.43 37.21 6.91
N THR A 41 -43.25 37.78 6.60
CA THR A 41 -43.10 39.22 6.26
C THR A 41 -41.64 39.61 6.09
N CYS A 42 -41.48 40.39 5.02
CA CYS A 42 -40.34 41.17 4.61
C CYS A 42 -40.02 42.29 5.62
N THR A 43 -38.76 42.48 6.00
CA THR A 43 -38.23 43.81 6.33
C THR A 43 -36.80 43.98 5.82
N LYS A 44 -36.65 45.02 5.01
CA LYS A 44 -35.39 45.57 4.49
C LYS A 44 -34.62 46.26 5.62
N THR A 45 -33.29 46.13 5.62
CA THR A 45 -32.41 47.12 6.25
C THR A 45 -31.26 47.43 5.30
N LYS A 46 -31.16 48.72 4.94
CA LYS A 46 -30.09 49.35 4.16
C LYS A 46 -28.90 49.69 5.07
N GLU A 47 -27.80 50.06 4.40
CA GLU A 47 -26.59 50.76 4.89
C GLU A 47 -25.42 49.83 5.27
N LYS A 48 -24.17 50.04 4.83
CA LYS A 48 -23.49 51.18 4.21
C LYS A 48 -22.29 50.66 3.42
N SER A 49 -22.09 51.20 2.23
CA SER A 49 -20.91 51.00 1.39
C SER A 49 -19.75 51.86 1.89
N VAL A 50 -18.60 51.24 2.15
CA VAL A 50 -17.32 51.95 2.33
C VAL A 50 -16.42 51.64 1.14
N SER A 51 -16.25 52.67 0.31
CA SER A 51 -15.32 52.77 -0.80
C SER A 51 -13.89 52.80 -0.28
N CYS A 52 -13.06 51.80 -0.64
CA CYS A 52 -11.63 51.86 -0.43
C CYS A 52 -10.91 51.99 -1.79
N LYS A 53 -10.31 53.15 -2.00
CA LYS A 53 -9.56 53.55 -3.20
C LYS A 53 -8.33 52.67 -3.38
N LYS A 54 -8.25 51.96 -4.51
CA LYS A 54 -7.02 51.33 -5.02
C LYS A 54 -5.98 52.42 -5.33
N LYS A 55 -4.91 52.51 -4.53
CA LYS A 55 -3.65 53.15 -4.95
C LYS A 55 -2.75 52.09 -5.57
N LYS A 56 -2.54 52.19 -6.89
CA LYS A 56 -1.43 51.52 -7.58
C LYS A 56 -0.14 52.20 -7.13
N VAL A 57 0.77 51.43 -6.53
CA VAL A 57 2.17 51.84 -6.35
C VAL A 57 3.00 50.92 -7.21
N HIS A 58 3.72 51.52 -8.15
CA HIS A 58 4.71 50.87 -9.00
C HIS A 58 6.01 50.80 -8.21
N TRP A 59 6.56 49.60 -8.02
CA TRP A 59 7.91 49.40 -7.51
C TRP A 59 8.69 48.59 -8.55
N GLU A 60 9.62 49.26 -9.21
CA GLU A 60 10.74 48.62 -9.89
C GLU A 60 11.85 48.42 -8.86
N HIS A 61 12.24 47.17 -8.61
CA HIS A 61 13.52 46.85 -7.99
C HIS A 61 14.13 45.63 -8.68
N LYS A 62 15.21 45.89 -9.42
CA LYS A 62 16.28 44.92 -9.65
C LYS A 62 16.99 44.70 -8.33
N GLN A 63 16.98 43.49 -7.80
CA GLN A 63 17.94 43.06 -6.79
C GLN A 63 18.22 41.57 -6.93
N VAL A 64 19.51 41.26 -7.01
CA VAL A 64 20.08 39.92 -6.92
C VAL A 64 19.92 39.46 -5.48
N VAL A 65 19.15 38.40 -5.25
CA VAL A 65 18.95 37.81 -3.92
C VAL A 65 20.13 36.89 -3.63
N SER A 66 20.78 37.09 -2.48
CA SER A 66 21.83 36.20 -1.96
C SER A 66 21.23 34.94 -1.33
N ASP A 67 21.92 33.81 -1.46
CA ASP A 67 21.46 32.46 -1.10
C ASP A 67 20.94 32.28 0.35
N ASP A 68 21.26 33.17 1.28
CA ASP A 68 20.81 33.11 2.68
C ASP A 68 19.34 33.51 2.92
N GLU A 69 18.76 34.40 2.10
CA GLU A 69 17.32 34.74 2.23
C GLU A 69 16.42 33.62 1.68
N THR A 70 16.93 32.84 0.72
CA THR A 70 16.24 31.67 0.15
C THR A 70 16.13 30.55 1.19
N MET A 71 17.16 30.36 2.02
CA MET A 71 17.14 29.40 3.13
C MET A 71 16.16 29.81 4.24
N LEU A 72 16.08 31.10 4.57
CA LEU A 72 15.14 31.60 5.58
C LEU A 72 13.68 31.48 5.09
N LEU A 73 13.42 31.79 3.81
CA LEU A 73 12.13 31.53 3.17
C LEU A 73 11.80 30.04 3.11
N PHE A 74 12.75 29.16 2.81
CA PHE A 74 12.55 27.72 2.86
C PHE A 74 12.19 27.22 4.26
N SER A 75 12.85 27.76 5.29
CA SER A 75 12.59 27.44 6.70
C SER A 75 11.19 27.90 7.13
N CYS A 76 10.79 29.10 6.71
CA CYS A 76 9.46 29.64 6.98
C CYS A 76 8.36 28.93 6.19
N PHE A 77 8.61 28.51 4.94
CA PHE A 77 7.67 27.68 4.18
C PHE A 77 7.55 26.29 4.78
N TYR A 78 8.65 25.65 5.17
CA TYR A 78 8.63 24.33 5.81
C TYR A 78 7.90 24.35 7.17
N PHE A 79 7.96 25.47 7.90
CA PHE A 79 7.21 25.69 9.13
C PHE A 79 5.73 26.01 8.87
N MET A 80 5.39 26.73 7.79
CA MET A 80 3.99 26.97 7.39
C MET A 80 3.30 25.73 6.80
N PHE A 81 4.03 24.82 6.14
CA PHE A 81 3.47 23.55 5.63
C PHE A 81 3.20 22.51 6.72
N ASN A 82 3.81 22.65 7.91
CA ASN A 82 3.56 21.78 9.07
C ASN A 82 2.46 22.30 10.00
N ILE A 83 1.81 23.42 9.68
CA ILE A 83 0.71 23.97 10.47
C ILE A 83 -0.53 24.06 9.59
N TYR A 84 -1.45 23.10 9.79
CA TYR A 84 -2.83 23.09 9.31
C TYR A 84 -3.01 23.10 7.77
N ILE A 85 -2.77 21.95 7.13
CA ILE A 85 -3.55 21.58 5.94
C ILE A 85 -4.74 20.78 6.47
N ASP A 86 -5.96 21.22 6.18
CA ASP A 86 -7.16 20.43 6.47
C ASP A 86 -7.00 19.06 5.79
N PRO A 87 -7.24 17.91 6.45
CA PRO A 87 -7.14 16.59 5.82
C PRO A 87 -7.87 16.48 4.47
N LYS A 88 -8.93 17.27 4.28
CA LYS A 88 -9.67 17.39 3.00
C LYS A 88 -8.83 18.01 1.88
N ASP A 89 -7.95 18.94 2.21
CA ASP A 89 -7.06 19.63 1.28
C ASP A 89 -5.76 18.86 1.02
N LEU A 90 -5.36 17.94 1.91
CA LEU A 90 -4.13 17.16 1.71
C LEU A 90 -4.28 16.16 0.58
N GLY A 91 -5.43 15.46 0.48
CA GLY A 91 -5.74 14.62 -0.68
C GLY A 91 -5.65 15.42 -1.98
N THR A 92 -6.24 16.62 -2.00
CA THR A 92 -6.18 17.54 -3.14
C THR A 92 -4.75 18.02 -3.46
N LEU A 93 -3.92 18.27 -2.44
CA LEU A 93 -2.52 18.68 -2.60
C LEU A 93 -1.63 17.54 -3.09
N ILE A 94 -1.84 16.32 -2.57
CA ILE A 94 -1.18 15.09 -3.04
C ILE A 94 -1.43 14.87 -4.50
N LEU A 95 -2.68 15.07 -4.90
CA LEU A 95 -3.07 14.92 -6.27
C LEU A 95 -2.58 16.07 -7.14
N SER A 96 -2.50 17.32 -6.63
CA SER A 96 -2.12 18.49 -7.43
C SER A 96 -0.94 18.25 -8.39
N LYS A 97 -0.99 18.84 -9.60
CA LYS A 97 0.07 18.73 -10.61
C LYS A 97 1.46 19.07 -10.05
N GLU A 98 1.54 19.95 -9.04
CA GLU A 98 2.78 20.30 -8.37
C GLU A 98 3.29 19.25 -7.36
N GLY A 99 2.38 18.48 -6.73
CA GLY A 99 2.72 17.36 -5.87
C GLY A 99 3.31 16.19 -6.68
N VAL A 100 2.61 15.79 -7.75
CA VAL A 100 3.03 14.70 -8.65
C VAL A 100 4.31 15.07 -9.43
N ALA A 101 4.44 16.30 -9.95
CA ALA A 101 5.58 16.68 -10.79
C ALA A 101 6.91 16.88 -10.04
N ARG A 102 6.91 16.98 -8.70
CA ARG A 102 8.12 17.34 -7.95
C ARG A 102 8.89 16.15 -7.34
N ASN A 103 8.46 14.90 -7.50
CA ASN A 103 9.07 13.73 -6.84
C ASN A 103 9.30 13.93 -5.32
N LYS A 104 8.54 14.84 -4.69
CA LYS A 104 8.77 15.29 -3.32
C LYS A 104 8.36 14.25 -2.27
N TRP A 105 7.70 13.17 -2.69
CA TRP A 105 7.25 12.08 -1.82
C TRP A 105 8.41 11.31 -1.17
N LYS A 106 9.59 11.30 -1.80
CA LYS A 106 10.80 10.68 -1.23
C LYS A 106 11.29 11.35 0.05
N ASP A 107 10.96 12.64 0.21
CA ASP A 107 11.34 13.46 1.36
C ASP A 107 10.17 13.67 2.34
N ILE A 108 8.99 13.10 2.06
CA ILE A 108 7.86 13.21 2.97
C ILE A 108 8.07 12.26 4.12
N ASP A 109 8.11 12.84 5.31
CA ASP A 109 8.05 12.16 6.59
C ASP A 109 6.63 11.58 6.76
N LEU A 110 6.45 10.36 6.25
CA LEU A 110 5.15 9.71 6.19
C LEU A 110 4.83 9.08 7.55
N ARG A 111 4.00 9.78 8.32
CA ARG A 111 3.55 9.39 9.66
C ARG A 111 2.04 9.29 9.70
N MET A 112 1.56 8.25 10.35
CA MET A 112 0.13 8.15 10.66
C MET A 112 -0.23 9.13 11.78
N PRO A 113 -1.42 9.75 11.72
CA PRO A 113 -2.00 10.46 12.85
C PRO A 113 -1.94 9.64 14.14
N ASP A 114 -1.55 10.27 15.25
CA ASP A 114 -1.45 9.61 16.55
C ASP A 114 -2.84 9.36 17.14
N LEU A 115 -3.41 8.19 16.84
CA LEU A 115 -4.73 7.79 17.32
C LEU A 115 -4.86 7.77 18.85
N ASN A 116 -3.77 7.73 19.62
CA ASN A 116 -3.86 7.87 21.09
C ASN A 116 -4.35 9.24 21.54
N LYS A 117 -4.23 10.25 20.67
CA LYS A 117 -4.71 11.62 20.92
C LYS A 117 -6.11 11.87 20.37
N ILE A 118 -6.60 10.99 19.51
CA ILE A 118 -7.82 11.18 18.72
C ILE A 118 -8.93 10.26 19.23
N LEU A 119 -8.62 8.97 19.39
CA LEU A 119 -9.56 7.97 19.90
C LEU A 119 -9.55 7.92 21.43
N PRO A 120 -10.65 7.47 22.06
CA PRO A 120 -10.70 7.23 23.51
C PRO A 120 -9.55 6.33 23.99
N THR A 121 -9.06 6.56 25.20
CA THR A 121 -7.91 5.81 25.76
C THR A 121 -8.22 4.33 26.01
N ASP A 122 -9.49 3.98 26.18
CA ASP A 122 -9.99 2.62 26.32
C ASP A 122 -10.41 1.97 24.99
N HIS A 123 -10.28 2.68 23.87
CA HIS A 123 -10.49 2.12 22.54
C HIS A 123 -9.45 1.02 22.25
N PHE A 124 -9.88 -0.09 21.64
CA PHE A 124 -9.04 -1.27 21.43
C PHE A 124 -7.72 -0.96 20.72
N ILE A 125 -7.73 -0.10 19.69
CA ILE A 125 -6.51 0.33 18.99
C ILE A 125 -5.50 0.98 19.96
N ASN A 126 -5.96 1.83 20.88
CA ASN A 126 -5.10 2.51 21.84
C ASN A 126 -4.61 1.56 22.94
N VAL A 127 -5.47 0.65 23.40
CA VAL A 127 -5.09 -0.42 24.35
C VAL A 127 -4.00 -1.32 23.74
N TYR A 128 -4.19 -1.74 22.49
CA TYR A 128 -3.24 -2.59 21.77
C TYR A 128 -1.91 -1.88 21.50
N THR A 129 -1.96 -0.67 20.94
CA THR A 129 -0.74 0.07 20.59
C THR A 129 0.07 0.46 21.82
N ARG A 130 -0.57 0.82 22.94
CA ARG A 130 0.11 1.07 24.23
C ARG A 130 0.93 -0.14 24.67
N TRP A 131 0.32 -1.32 24.66
CA TRP A 131 1.01 -2.56 25.02
C TRP A 131 2.20 -2.86 24.09
N VAL A 132 1.98 -2.83 22.76
CA VAL A 132 3.06 -3.20 21.83
C VAL A 132 4.18 -2.16 21.82
N ASN A 133 3.86 -0.87 21.94
CA ASN A 133 4.86 0.20 22.01
C ASN A 133 5.71 0.13 23.28
N GLY A 134 5.21 -0.44 24.39
CA GLY A 134 6.01 -0.71 25.58
C GLY A 134 7.07 -1.79 25.37
N LEU A 135 6.80 -2.74 24.45
CA LEU A 135 7.64 -3.92 24.23
C LEU A 135 8.62 -3.81 23.05
N THR A 136 8.37 -2.90 22.10
CA THR A 136 9.20 -2.80 20.91
C THR A 136 9.19 -1.38 20.36
N ASP A 137 10.33 -0.99 19.79
CA ASP A 137 10.44 0.18 18.92
C ASP A 137 9.92 -0.09 17.51
N ALA A 138 8.90 -0.92 17.31
CA ALA A 138 8.30 -1.02 15.97
C ALA A 138 7.66 0.31 15.56
N TYR A 139 7.56 0.57 14.27
CA TYR A 139 6.82 1.75 13.80
C TYR A 139 5.39 1.72 14.33
N TYR A 140 4.89 2.88 14.80
CA TYR A 140 3.55 3.02 15.36
C TYR A 140 2.48 2.50 14.39
N GLU A 141 2.67 2.79 13.11
CA GLU A 141 1.77 2.42 12.02
C GLU A 141 1.60 0.91 11.88
N TYR A 142 2.65 0.14 12.18
CA TYR A 142 2.59 -1.32 12.13
C TYR A 142 1.63 -1.85 13.19
N ASN A 143 1.65 -1.24 14.37
CA ASN A 143 0.83 -1.62 15.52
C ASN A 143 -0.62 -1.19 15.33
N VAL A 144 -0.87 0.00 14.74
CA VAL A 144 -2.22 0.41 14.35
C VAL A 144 -2.80 -0.55 13.31
N CYS A 145 -2.03 -0.88 12.28
CA CYS A 145 -2.45 -1.85 11.26
C CYS A 145 -2.71 -3.24 11.86
N SER A 146 -1.94 -3.68 12.87
CA SER A 146 -2.22 -4.91 13.60
C SER A 146 -3.57 -4.85 14.32
N ALA A 147 -3.85 -3.75 15.02
CA ALA A 147 -5.11 -3.59 15.73
C ALA A 147 -6.32 -3.56 14.78
N LEU A 148 -6.22 -2.83 13.67
CA LEU A 148 -7.26 -2.82 12.62
C LEU A 148 -7.48 -4.22 12.04
N TRP A 149 -6.39 -4.94 11.74
CA TRP A 149 -6.49 -6.29 11.21
C TRP A 149 -7.11 -7.26 12.22
N LEU A 150 -6.77 -7.17 13.50
CA LEU A 150 -7.39 -7.99 14.55
C LEU A 150 -8.90 -7.76 14.63
N LEU A 151 -9.34 -6.49 14.61
CA LEU A 151 -10.76 -6.14 14.59
C LEU A 151 -11.47 -6.72 13.34
N ALA A 152 -10.84 -6.63 12.17
CA ALA A 152 -11.36 -7.21 10.95
C ALA A 152 -11.41 -8.75 11.01
N ALA A 153 -10.37 -9.38 11.55
CA ALA A 153 -10.31 -10.83 11.70
C ALA A 153 -11.36 -11.36 12.69
N TRP A 154 -11.65 -10.63 13.76
CA TRP A 154 -12.70 -10.98 14.71
C TRP A 154 -14.11 -10.69 14.21
N ASN A 155 -14.26 -9.72 13.29
CA ASN A 155 -15.55 -9.42 12.67
C ASN A 155 -16.14 -10.63 11.95
N ASP A 156 -15.29 -11.42 11.30
CA ASP A 156 -15.69 -12.65 10.60
C ASP A 156 -16.88 -12.45 9.63
N GLY A 157 -16.97 -11.27 9.01
CA GLY A 157 -18.04 -10.90 8.09
C GLY A 157 -19.44 -10.74 8.72
N LYS A 158 -19.53 -10.68 10.06
CA LYS A 158 -20.81 -10.55 10.78
C LYS A 158 -21.31 -9.13 10.86
N ILE A 159 -20.44 -8.14 11.04
CA ILE A 159 -20.82 -6.73 10.97
C ILE A 159 -20.54 -6.22 9.56
N ILE A 160 -21.59 -5.71 8.93
CA ILE A 160 -21.60 -5.29 7.52
C ILE A 160 -22.26 -3.92 7.38
N LEU A 161 -21.93 -3.21 6.29
CA LEU A 161 -22.59 -1.98 5.90
C LEU A 161 -23.34 -2.22 4.58
N LYS A 162 -24.66 -2.04 4.59
CA LYS A 162 -25.46 -2.17 3.36
C LYS A 162 -25.64 -0.81 2.69
N THR A 163 -25.06 -0.67 1.51
CA THR A 163 -25.21 0.51 0.67
C THR A 163 -26.12 0.22 -0.52
N LYS A 164 -26.50 1.24 -1.29
CA LYS A 164 -27.25 1.04 -2.54
C LYS A 164 -26.41 0.33 -3.61
N GLN A 165 -25.08 0.45 -3.53
CA GLN A 165 -24.13 -0.11 -4.48
C GLN A 165 -23.75 -1.56 -4.15
N GLY A 166 -24.00 -1.99 -2.90
CA GLY A 166 -23.70 -3.34 -2.45
C GLY A 166 -23.46 -3.43 -0.94
N GLU A 167 -23.17 -4.65 -0.49
CA GLU A 167 -22.72 -4.92 0.87
C GLU A 167 -21.22 -4.66 0.98
N ILE A 168 -20.84 -3.87 1.98
CA ILE A 168 -19.44 -3.62 2.34
C ILE A 168 -19.16 -4.39 3.62
N LYS A 169 -18.17 -5.27 3.55
CA LYS A 169 -17.65 -5.99 4.72
C LYS A 169 -16.38 -5.34 5.22
N ALA A 170 -16.14 -5.40 6.53
CA ALA A 170 -14.98 -4.77 7.16
C ALA A 170 -13.64 -5.53 6.96
N ASN A 171 -13.55 -6.46 6.00
CA ASN A 171 -12.29 -7.15 5.73
C ASN A 171 -11.25 -6.21 5.12
N ILE A 172 -9.99 -6.41 5.50
CA ILE A 172 -8.87 -5.59 5.02
C ILE A 172 -7.67 -6.47 4.62
N PHE A 173 -6.94 -6.01 3.61
CA PHE A 173 -5.60 -6.50 3.30
C PHE A 173 -4.60 -5.46 3.76
N VAL A 174 -3.57 -5.89 4.46
CA VAL A 174 -2.53 -5.03 5.04
C VAL A 174 -1.19 -5.53 4.56
N GLN A 175 -0.38 -4.62 4.02
CA GLN A 175 1.01 -4.88 3.67
C GLN A 175 1.92 -3.90 4.39
N ILE A 176 2.71 -4.44 5.32
CA ILE A 176 3.71 -3.70 6.07
C ILE A 176 5.05 -3.76 5.35
N LEU A 177 5.64 -2.60 5.12
CA LEU A 177 6.88 -2.41 4.38
C LEU A 177 7.88 -1.59 5.20
N GLY A 178 9.14 -2.01 5.17
CA GLY A 178 10.24 -1.27 5.80
C GLY A 178 11.56 -2.02 5.79
N LYS A 179 12.65 -1.35 6.19
CA LYS A 179 14.02 -1.90 6.16
C LYS A 179 14.15 -3.22 6.95
N SER A 180 15.01 -4.13 6.49
CA SER A 180 15.24 -5.39 7.21
C SER A 180 15.79 -5.13 8.61
N THR A 181 15.38 -5.93 9.60
CA THR A 181 15.82 -5.89 11.01
C THR A 181 15.44 -4.62 11.78
N THR A 182 15.81 -3.44 11.29
CA THR A 182 15.69 -2.16 12.01
C THR A 182 14.26 -1.70 12.20
N SER A 183 13.33 -2.04 11.29
CA SER A 183 11.93 -1.62 11.41
C SER A 183 11.09 -2.51 12.32
N ARG A 184 11.63 -3.63 12.84
CA ARG A 184 10.94 -4.59 13.74
C ARG A 184 9.59 -5.14 13.23
N LYS A 185 9.38 -5.20 11.90
CA LYS A 185 8.16 -5.77 11.28
C LYS A 185 7.79 -7.13 11.82
N SER A 186 8.76 -8.05 11.87
CA SER A 186 8.56 -9.41 12.38
C SER A 186 8.09 -9.42 13.83
N THR A 187 8.51 -8.45 14.65
CA THR A 187 8.04 -8.31 16.02
C THR A 187 6.57 -7.90 16.06
N ALA A 188 6.18 -6.86 15.30
CA ALA A 188 4.78 -6.43 15.20
C ALA A 188 3.87 -7.56 14.65
N ALA A 189 4.31 -8.25 13.59
CA ALA A 189 3.59 -9.38 13.02
C ALA A 189 3.42 -10.55 14.01
N LYS A 190 4.48 -10.87 14.78
CA LYS A 190 4.41 -11.89 15.84
C LYS A 190 3.44 -11.51 16.95
N LYS A 191 3.43 -10.24 17.39
CA LYS A 191 2.49 -9.76 18.42
C LYS A 191 1.06 -9.76 17.91
N CYS A 192 0.83 -9.39 16.66
CA CYS A 192 -0.46 -9.49 15.99
C CYS A 192 -0.96 -10.95 15.97
N ARG A 193 -0.15 -11.88 15.43
CA ARG A 193 -0.45 -13.32 15.40
C ARG A 193 -0.76 -13.86 16.78
N TRP A 194 0.14 -13.62 17.73
CA TRP A 194 -0.01 -14.10 19.11
C TRP A 194 -1.32 -13.63 19.73
N THR A 195 -1.71 -12.37 19.51
CA THR A 195 -2.95 -11.81 20.05
C THR A 195 -4.17 -12.50 19.46
N TYR A 196 -4.17 -12.71 18.14
CA TYR A 196 -5.24 -13.43 17.46
C TYR A 196 -5.36 -14.87 17.99
N GLU A 197 -4.26 -15.63 17.98
CA GLU A 197 -4.24 -17.03 18.40
C GLU A 197 -4.63 -17.17 19.87
N ARG A 198 -4.22 -16.22 20.72
CA ARG A 198 -4.53 -16.24 22.16
C ARG A 198 -6.01 -15.99 22.45
N ILE A 199 -6.67 -15.13 21.67
CA ILE A 199 -8.09 -14.76 21.89
C ILE A 199 -9.04 -15.77 21.22
N THR A 200 -8.68 -16.25 20.04
CA THR A 200 -9.54 -17.13 19.23
C THR A 200 -9.28 -18.62 19.45
N ASP A 201 -8.20 -18.97 20.14
CA ASP A 201 -7.67 -20.34 20.24
C ASP A 201 -7.46 -21.02 18.87
N THR A 202 -7.36 -20.22 17.81
CA THR A 202 -7.21 -20.69 16.43
C THR A 202 -5.80 -20.36 15.95
N LYS A 203 -5.05 -21.39 15.56
CA LYS A 203 -3.68 -21.24 15.05
C LYS A 203 -3.70 -20.68 13.62
N LEU A 204 -2.91 -19.63 13.38
CA LEU A 204 -2.69 -19.09 12.04
C LEU A 204 -1.60 -19.91 11.35
N ILE A 205 -1.90 -20.41 10.15
CA ILE A 205 -0.98 -21.23 9.35
C ILE A 205 -0.46 -20.39 8.18
N ASP A 206 0.87 -20.44 7.97
CA ASP A 206 1.55 -19.70 6.90
C ASP A 206 1.61 -20.56 5.65
N ASP A 207 0.42 -20.93 5.15
CA ASP A 207 0.31 -21.80 3.99
C ASP A 207 0.44 -21.00 2.70
N ALA A 208 1.40 -21.41 1.87
CA ALA A 208 1.52 -20.93 0.51
C ALA A 208 0.49 -21.67 -0.36
N HIS A 209 -0.72 -21.13 -0.43
CA HIS A 209 -1.77 -21.71 -1.26
C HIS A 209 -1.44 -21.57 -2.76
N SER A 210 -1.74 -22.61 -3.53
CA SER A 210 -2.02 -22.41 -4.95
C SER A 210 -3.42 -21.82 -5.12
N VAL A 211 -3.77 -21.30 -6.30
CA VAL A 211 -5.15 -20.85 -6.58
C VAL A 211 -6.16 -21.96 -6.27
N GLU A 212 -5.83 -23.19 -6.66
CA GLU A 212 -6.68 -24.36 -6.42
C GLU A 212 -6.78 -24.71 -4.94
N GLY A 213 -5.65 -24.73 -4.24
CA GLY A 213 -5.63 -25.00 -2.81
C GLY A 213 -6.36 -23.92 -2.01
N LEU A 214 -6.32 -22.66 -2.45
CA LEU A 214 -7.06 -21.56 -1.85
C LEU A 214 -8.57 -21.75 -2.03
N ILE A 215 -9.03 -22.03 -3.26
CA ILE A 215 -10.45 -22.26 -3.54
C ILE A 215 -10.98 -23.51 -2.81
N GLU A 216 -10.22 -24.59 -2.77
CA GLU A 216 -10.57 -25.80 -2.02
C GLU A 216 -10.68 -25.50 -0.52
N SER A 217 -9.70 -24.80 0.04
CA SER A 217 -9.72 -24.39 1.45
C SER A 217 -10.91 -23.48 1.77
N LEU A 218 -11.21 -22.51 0.90
CA LEU A 218 -12.33 -21.59 1.05
C LEU A 218 -13.70 -22.26 0.86
N SER A 219 -13.76 -23.39 0.15
CA SER A 219 -15.00 -24.16 0.02
C SER A 219 -15.35 -24.90 1.32
N VAL A 220 -14.34 -25.21 2.14
CA VAL A 220 -14.52 -25.81 3.47
C VAL A 220 -14.75 -24.73 4.53
N ASN A 221 -13.95 -23.66 4.47
CA ASN A 221 -14.08 -22.50 5.34
C ASN A 221 -13.93 -21.22 4.54
N SER A 222 -15.05 -20.57 4.22
CA SER A 222 -15.11 -19.37 3.38
C SER A 222 -14.50 -18.14 4.06
N HIS A 223 -14.22 -18.21 5.36
CA HIS A 223 -13.66 -17.10 6.13
C HIS A 223 -12.23 -17.43 6.56
N GLN A 224 -11.25 -16.65 6.09
CA GLN A 224 -9.84 -16.94 6.32
C GLN A 224 -9.06 -15.69 6.72
N ASN A 225 -8.19 -15.87 7.71
CA ASN A 225 -7.28 -14.85 8.19
C ASN A 225 -5.86 -15.28 7.87
N LEU A 226 -5.19 -14.55 6.98
CA LEU A 226 -3.87 -14.88 6.47
C LEU A 226 -2.83 -13.96 7.12
N VAL A 227 -1.75 -14.52 7.65
CA VAL A 227 -0.64 -13.77 8.21
C VAL A 227 0.65 -14.33 7.65
N SER A 228 1.53 -13.49 7.11
CA SER A 228 2.82 -13.95 6.60
C SER A 228 3.91 -12.92 6.91
N ASP A 229 4.91 -13.36 7.66
CA ASP A 229 6.21 -12.70 7.71
C ASP A 229 7.02 -13.08 6.46
N GLU A 230 7.83 -12.16 5.97
CA GLU A 230 8.54 -12.26 4.68
C GLU A 230 7.64 -12.59 3.46
N SER A 231 6.50 -11.91 3.35
CA SER A 231 5.48 -12.14 2.32
C SER A 231 5.98 -12.06 0.88
N ALA A 232 7.13 -11.42 0.60
CA ALA A 232 7.71 -11.40 -0.76
C ALA A 232 7.98 -12.81 -1.30
N GLY A 233 8.36 -13.77 -0.44
CA GLY A 233 8.53 -15.17 -0.85
C GLY A 233 7.21 -15.84 -1.23
N LEU A 234 6.11 -15.44 -0.59
CA LEU A 234 4.75 -15.88 -0.92
C LEU A 234 4.28 -15.26 -2.25
N MET A 235 4.44 -13.94 -2.42
CA MET A 235 4.10 -13.25 -3.66
C MET A 235 4.87 -13.82 -4.87
N ALA A 236 6.15 -14.17 -4.69
CA ALA A 236 6.93 -14.79 -5.75
C ALA A 236 6.38 -16.18 -6.16
N LYS A 237 5.73 -16.90 -5.24
CA LYS A 237 5.02 -18.14 -5.56
C LYS A 237 3.70 -17.86 -6.28
N TYR A 238 3.03 -16.75 -5.99
CA TYR A 238 1.80 -16.33 -6.66
C TYR A 238 2.04 -15.98 -8.14
N HIS A 239 3.20 -15.44 -8.49
CA HIS A 239 3.57 -15.21 -9.90
C HIS A 239 3.97 -16.46 -10.70
N LYS A 240 4.00 -17.65 -10.08
CA LYS A 240 4.27 -18.89 -10.84
C LYS A 240 3.09 -19.21 -11.77
N LYS A 241 3.37 -19.76 -12.94
CA LYS A 241 2.37 -20.05 -13.99
C LYS A 241 1.13 -20.82 -13.52
N TYR A 242 1.27 -21.75 -12.58
CA TYR A 242 0.12 -22.51 -12.07
C TYR A 242 -0.79 -21.70 -11.13
N ASN A 243 -0.38 -20.49 -10.74
CA ASN A 243 -1.10 -19.53 -9.91
C ASN A 243 -1.57 -18.30 -10.70
N GLU A 244 -1.53 -18.37 -12.03
CA GLU A 244 -2.07 -17.31 -12.88
C GLU A 244 -3.53 -17.01 -12.50
N GLY A 245 -3.85 -15.72 -12.32
CA GLY A 245 -5.17 -15.25 -11.88
C GLY A 245 -5.41 -15.27 -10.36
N ILE A 246 -4.42 -15.61 -9.52
CA ILE A 246 -4.61 -15.63 -8.06
C ILE A 246 -5.00 -14.28 -7.47
N PHE A 247 -4.41 -13.19 -7.97
CA PHE A 247 -4.72 -11.84 -7.50
C PHE A 247 -6.14 -11.42 -7.89
N ASP A 248 -6.63 -11.84 -9.06
CA ASP A 248 -8.03 -11.63 -9.46
C ASP A 248 -9.00 -12.36 -8.53
N GLU A 249 -8.67 -13.59 -8.11
CA GLU A 249 -9.48 -14.32 -7.12
C GLU A 249 -9.43 -13.64 -5.75
N PHE A 250 -8.27 -13.16 -5.29
CA PHE A 250 -8.18 -12.35 -4.06
C PHE A 250 -9.04 -11.09 -4.14
N CYS A 251 -9.07 -10.40 -5.28
CA CYS A 251 -9.94 -9.24 -5.50
C CYS A 251 -11.43 -9.61 -5.37
N LYS A 252 -11.86 -10.71 -6.00
CA LYS A 252 -13.25 -11.21 -5.88
C LYS A 252 -13.60 -11.53 -4.43
N PHE A 253 -12.73 -12.25 -3.74
CA PHE A 253 -12.95 -12.64 -2.35
C PHE A 253 -12.94 -11.45 -1.40
N TYR A 254 -12.12 -10.43 -1.68
CA TYR A 254 -12.11 -9.18 -0.95
C TYR A 254 -13.46 -8.45 -1.05
N ASP A 255 -14.07 -8.46 -2.23
CA ASP A 255 -15.38 -7.87 -2.51
C ASP A 255 -16.54 -8.79 -2.04
N GLY A 256 -16.24 -9.93 -1.40
CA GLY A 256 -17.24 -10.88 -0.91
C GLY A 256 -17.91 -11.71 -2.00
N LEU A 257 -17.35 -11.75 -3.22
CA LEU A 257 -17.89 -12.48 -4.36
C LEU A 257 -17.44 -13.94 -4.34
N GLY A 258 -18.41 -14.86 -4.37
CA GLY A 258 -18.14 -16.29 -4.45
C GLY A 258 -17.65 -16.75 -5.82
N THR A 259 -16.94 -17.88 -5.84
CA THR A 259 -16.46 -18.54 -7.07
C THR A 259 -16.84 -20.02 -7.05
N LYS A 260 -17.16 -20.57 -8.23
CA LYS A 260 -17.31 -22.01 -8.46
C LYS A 260 -16.20 -22.50 -9.38
N LYS A 261 -15.50 -23.57 -8.97
CA LYS A 261 -14.50 -24.24 -9.80
C LYS A 261 -14.81 -25.74 -9.91
N THR A 262 -14.79 -26.27 -11.14
CA THR A 262 -14.99 -27.68 -11.43
C THR A 262 -13.68 -28.29 -11.92
N LEU A 263 -13.18 -29.31 -11.23
CA LEU A 263 -11.99 -30.06 -11.64
C LEU A 263 -12.38 -31.27 -12.48
N SER A 264 -11.87 -31.32 -13.71
CA SER A 264 -12.09 -32.41 -14.67
C SER A 264 -11.23 -33.66 -14.38
N SER A 265 -10.19 -33.54 -13.55
CA SER A 265 -9.19 -34.59 -13.29
C SER A 265 -9.54 -35.58 -12.17
N GLY A 266 -10.78 -35.58 -11.67
CA GLY A 266 -11.26 -36.57 -10.72
C GLY A 266 -11.34 -37.97 -11.32
N LYS A 267 -10.24 -38.75 -11.28
CA LYS A 267 -10.25 -40.22 -11.43
C LYS A 267 -10.94 -40.90 -10.24
N LYS A 268 -12.17 -40.50 -9.90
CA LYS A 268 -13.05 -41.24 -8.99
C LYS A 268 -14.29 -41.66 -9.76
N LYS A 269 -14.84 -42.82 -9.38
CA LYS A 269 -16.05 -43.43 -9.98
C LYS A 269 -17.31 -42.55 -9.92
N ASP A 270 -17.25 -41.36 -9.32
CA ASP A 270 -18.40 -40.52 -8.92
C ASP A 270 -18.52 -39.15 -9.64
N GLY A 271 -17.74 -38.89 -10.71
CA GLY A 271 -17.88 -37.68 -11.53
C GLY A 271 -16.98 -36.49 -11.13
N PRO A 272 -17.18 -35.31 -11.73
CA PRO A 272 -16.32 -34.14 -11.54
C PRO A 272 -16.41 -33.59 -10.11
N THR A 273 -15.28 -33.17 -9.54
CA THR A 273 -15.25 -32.54 -8.21
C THR A 273 -15.50 -31.05 -8.35
N GLU A 274 -16.51 -30.54 -7.66
CA GLU A 274 -16.88 -29.13 -7.66
C GLU A 274 -16.54 -28.49 -6.30
N PHE A 275 -15.86 -27.35 -6.34
CA PHE A 275 -15.61 -26.50 -5.18
C PHE A 275 -16.43 -25.22 -5.35
N ILE A 276 -17.26 -24.91 -4.35
CA ILE A 276 -18.12 -23.73 -4.34
C ILE A 276 -17.74 -22.90 -3.12
N VAL A 277 -17.26 -21.69 -3.34
CA VAL A 277 -16.97 -20.72 -2.30
C VAL A 277 -18.14 -19.75 -2.22
N ASN A 278 -18.83 -19.74 -1.08
CA ASN A 278 -19.96 -18.84 -0.83
C ASN A 278 -19.57 -17.82 0.24
N ASN A 279 -19.97 -16.56 0.04
CA ASN A 279 -19.80 -15.48 1.01
C ASN A 279 -18.36 -15.38 1.57
N PRO A 280 -17.31 -15.32 0.74
CA PRO A 280 -15.94 -15.27 1.24
C PRO A 280 -15.70 -14.04 2.12
N TYR A 281 -14.85 -14.22 3.13
CA TYR A 281 -14.37 -13.17 4.02
C TYR A 281 -12.90 -13.40 4.31
N ILE A 282 -12.02 -12.71 3.57
CA ILE A 282 -10.58 -12.90 3.70
C ILE A 282 -9.94 -11.64 4.24
N ASN A 283 -9.12 -11.79 5.28
CA ASN A 283 -8.19 -10.77 5.73
C ASN A 283 -6.75 -11.21 5.46
N SER A 284 -5.87 -10.27 5.15
CA SER A 284 -4.43 -10.55 5.03
C SER A 284 -3.60 -9.54 5.80
N TYR A 285 -2.58 -10.03 6.49
CA TYR A 285 -1.59 -9.22 7.19
C TYR A 285 -0.20 -9.71 6.80
N TYR A 286 0.40 -9.00 5.89
CA TYR A 286 1.66 -9.37 5.27
C TYR A 286 2.75 -8.40 5.65
N ALA A 287 3.96 -8.92 5.86
CA ALA A 287 5.12 -8.12 6.21
C ALA A 287 6.30 -8.51 5.32
N THR A 288 6.96 -7.52 4.72
CA THR A 288 8.22 -7.76 4.00
C THR A 288 9.04 -6.47 3.91
N THR A 289 10.25 -6.56 3.38
CA THR A 289 11.03 -5.36 3.08
C THR A 289 10.53 -4.69 1.82
N THR A 290 10.54 -3.36 1.77
CA THR A 290 10.15 -2.58 0.59
C THR A 290 10.88 -3.05 -0.67
N THR A 291 12.20 -3.24 -0.61
CA THR A 291 13.00 -3.73 -1.75
C THR A 291 12.55 -5.12 -2.23
N ARG A 292 12.37 -6.10 -1.33
CA ARG A 292 11.90 -7.43 -1.75
C ARG A 292 10.47 -7.41 -2.29
N TYR A 293 9.61 -6.51 -1.81
CA TYR A 293 8.28 -6.32 -2.35
C TYR A 293 8.35 -5.81 -3.79
N CYS A 294 9.09 -4.74 -4.03
CA CYS A 294 9.23 -4.14 -5.36
C CYS A 294 9.95 -5.04 -6.38
N ASN A 295 10.81 -5.95 -5.91
CA ASN A 295 11.46 -6.94 -6.77
C ASN A 295 10.52 -8.07 -7.24
N VAL A 296 9.36 -8.23 -6.62
CA VAL A 296 8.45 -9.37 -6.87
C VAL A 296 7.14 -8.90 -7.48
N MET A 297 6.57 -7.84 -6.95
CA MET A 297 5.32 -7.24 -7.43
C MET A 297 5.58 -6.36 -8.64
N ASN A 298 4.57 -6.22 -9.50
CA ASN A 298 4.63 -5.39 -10.70
C ASN A 298 3.42 -4.45 -10.76
N ILE A 299 3.46 -3.47 -11.66
CA ILE A 299 2.33 -2.55 -11.89
C ILE A 299 1.06 -3.30 -12.32
N ILE A 300 1.19 -4.41 -13.04
CA ILE A 300 0.05 -5.27 -13.45
C ILE A 300 -0.75 -5.78 -12.23
N ASP A 301 -0.10 -5.99 -11.08
CA ASP A 301 -0.78 -6.43 -9.86
C ASP A 301 -1.60 -5.32 -9.19
N PHE A 302 -1.29 -4.06 -9.53
CA PHE A 302 -2.13 -2.92 -9.21
C PHE A 302 -3.25 -2.78 -10.23
N GLU A 303 -2.96 -2.92 -11.53
CA GLU A 303 -3.95 -2.85 -12.61
C GLU A 303 -5.08 -3.89 -12.45
N CYS A 304 -4.78 -5.11 -11.97
CA CYS A 304 -5.80 -6.11 -11.65
C CYS A 304 -6.61 -5.79 -10.38
N GLY A 305 -6.22 -4.73 -9.66
CA GLY A 305 -6.91 -4.19 -8.49
C GLY A 305 -6.48 -4.76 -7.14
N TYR A 306 -5.50 -5.68 -7.09
CA TYR A 306 -5.03 -6.27 -5.84
C TYR A 306 -4.22 -5.27 -5.02
N GLY A 307 -3.27 -4.58 -5.67
CA GLY A 307 -2.47 -3.52 -5.03
C GLY A 307 -3.34 -2.42 -4.43
N TYR A 308 -4.33 -1.92 -5.18
CA TYR A 308 -5.26 -0.89 -4.68
C TYR A 308 -6.19 -1.38 -3.56
N ARG A 309 -6.38 -2.69 -3.38
CA ARG A 309 -7.13 -3.34 -2.28
C ARG A 309 -6.25 -3.69 -1.06
N THR A 310 -4.99 -3.25 -1.06
CA THR A 310 -4.08 -3.37 0.07
C THR A 310 -3.83 -2.02 0.78
N LEU A 311 -4.00 -1.99 2.10
CA LEU A 311 -3.55 -0.91 2.99
C LEU A 311 -2.04 -1.05 3.20
N PHE A 312 -1.27 -0.10 2.66
CA PHE A 312 0.19 -0.08 2.82
C PHE A 312 0.59 0.69 4.08
N ALA A 313 1.40 0.06 4.93
CA ALA A 313 2.11 0.76 6.00
C ALA A 313 3.60 0.83 5.65
N ALA A 314 4.03 1.97 5.10
CA ALA A 314 5.37 2.19 4.58
C ALA A 314 6.00 3.48 5.17
N PRO A 315 6.18 3.56 6.51
CA PRO A 315 6.73 4.75 7.15
C PRO A 315 8.17 5.00 6.68
N THR A 316 8.47 6.27 6.39
CA THR A 316 9.75 6.70 5.82
C THR A 316 10.68 7.35 6.85
N TYR A 317 10.14 7.65 8.04
CA TYR A 317 10.84 8.42 9.07
C TYR A 317 11.79 7.60 9.92
N GLN A 318 12.70 8.31 10.58
CA GLN A 318 13.54 7.71 11.61
C GLN A 318 12.75 7.60 12.91
N LYS A 319 12.38 6.37 13.27
CA LYS A 319 11.73 6.08 14.55
C LYS A 319 12.70 6.22 15.72
N PRO A 320 12.20 6.50 16.94
CA PRO A 320 13.01 6.41 18.15
C PRO A 320 13.52 4.97 18.34
N TYR A 321 14.70 4.84 18.92
CA TYR A 321 15.27 3.55 19.30
C TYR A 321 14.80 3.15 20.69
N MET A 322 14.62 1.85 20.91
CA MET A 322 14.36 1.29 22.23
C MET A 322 15.43 0.25 22.54
N ASP A 323 16.06 0.40 23.69
CA ASP A 323 17.01 -0.58 24.20
C ASP A 323 16.30 -1.87 24.58
N ILE A 324 17.01 -2.99 24.50
CA ILE A 324 16.48 -4.29 24.94
C ILE A 324 16.34 -4.24 26.46
N GLY A 325 15.08 -4.23 26.93
CA GLY A 325 14.71 -4.30 28.34
C GLY A 325 14.14 -5.67 28.73
N MET A 326 14.03 -5.89 30.04
CA MET A 326 13.23 -6.98 30.60
C MET A 326 11.76 -6.56 30.63
N GLU A 327 10.86 -7.52 30.46
CA GLU A 327 9.42 -7.30 30.61
C GLU A 327 9.10 -6.81 32.03
N THR A 328 8.28 -5.77 32.13
CA THR A 328 7.88 -5.14 33.38
C THR A 328 6.48 -5.59 33.82
N ASP A 329 6.10 -5.34 35.07
CA ASP A 329 4.74 -5.61 35.56
C ASP A 329 3.70 -4.79 34.77
N GLU A 330 4.03 -3.56 34.36
CA GLU A 330 3.17 -2.72 33.53
C GLU A 330 2.94 -3.34 32.14
N ASP A 331 3.97 -3.98 31.55
CA ASP A 331 3.81 -4.70 30.28
C ASP A 331 2.85 -5.87 30.39
N VAL A 332 2.92 -6.60 31.50
CA VAL A 332 2.02 -7.74 31.82
C VAL A 332 0.59 -7.25 32.04
N ASP A 333 0.40 -6.15 32.76
CA ASP A 333 -0.91 -5.54 32.98
C ASP A 333 -1.53 -5.06 31.66
N ASN A 334 -0.76 -4.33 30.85
CA ASN A 334 -1.17 -3.89 29.52
C ASN A 334 -1.51 -5.07 28.60
N GLN A 335 -0.73 -6.16 28.65
CA GLN A 335 -1.03 -7.39 27.92
C GLN A 335 -2.37 -7.99 28.35
N SER A 336 -2.61 -8.05 29.67
CA SER A 336 -3.85 -8.54 30.24
C SER A 336 -5.06 -7.72 29.75
N ASP A 337 -4.91 -6.39 29.65
CA ASP A 337 -5.97 -5.51 29.19
C ASP A 337 -6.28 -5.70 27.69
N VAL A 338 -5.27 -5.93 26.85
CA VAL A 338 -5.45 -6.31 25.44
C VAL A 338 -6.24 -7.62 25.34
N ILE A 339 -5.86 -8.64 26.12
CA ILE A 339 -6.56 -9.94 26.11
C ILE A 339 -8.00 -9.79 26.58
N LYS A 340 -8.25 -9.04 27.66
CA LYS A 340 -9.61 -8.84 28.21
C LYS A 340 -10.50 -8.12 27.20
N HIS A 341 -10.03 -7.00 26.64
CA HIS A 341 -10.81 -6.20 25.70
C HIS A 341 -11.04 -6.97 24.39
N GLY A 342 -9.99 -7.56 23.81
CA GLY A 342 -10.10 -8.35 22.59
C GLY A 342 -11.01 -9.58 22.75
N ASN A 343 -10.96 -10.27 23.90
CA ASN A 343 -11.92 -11.34 24.20
C ASN A 343 -13.36 -10.83 24.30
N ALA A 344 -13.61 -9.68 24.93
CA ALA A 344 -14.95 -9.13 25.00
C ALA A 344 -15.53 -8.87 23.60
N ILE A 345 -14.73 -8.29 22.70
CA ILE A 345 -15.11 -8.05 21.30
C ILE A 345 -15.34 -9.38 20.56
N TYR A 346 -14.36 -10.29 20.59
CA TYR A 346 -14.44 -11.56 19.88
C TYR A 346 -15.61 -12.42 20.36
N GLN A 347 -15.81 -12.54 21.67
CA GLN A 347 -16.93 -13.30 22.23
C GLN A 347 -18.27 -12.68 21.84
N PHE A 348 -18.40 -11.36 21.92
CA PHE A 348 -19.62 -10.68 21.47
C PHE A 348 -19.95 -11.02 20.02
N ILE A 349 -19.00 -10.86 19.12
CA ILE A 349 -19.18 -11.14 17.68
C ILE A 349 -19.44 -12.62 17.45
N ASN A 350 -18.71 -13.52 18.10
CA ASN A 350 -18.88 -14.96 17.92
C ASN A 350 -20.28 -15.43 18.33
N HIS A 351 -20.90 -14.82 19.33
CA HIS A 351 -22.26 -15.13 19.78
C HIS A 351 -23.38 -14.52 18.93
N LEU A 352 -23.06 -13.62 17.98
CA LEU A 352 -24.06 -13.07 17.07
C LEU A 352 -24.67 -14.16 16.18
N GLN A 353 -26.00 -14.19 16.14
CA GLN A 353 -26.78 -15.04 15.25
C GLN A 353 -26.98 -14.32 13.91
N GLY A 354 -26.07 -14.56 12.96
CA GLY A 354 -26.12 -13.94 11.63
C GLY A 354 -25.39 -12.60 11.53
N GLN A 355 -25.77 -11.80 10.53
CA GLN A 355 -25.14 -10.51 10.25
C GLN A 355 -25.89 -9.35 10.91
N ILE A 356 -25.15 -8.37 11.41
CA ILE A 356 -25.64 -7.08 11.89
C ILE A 356 -25.27 -5.99 10.88
N GLU A 357 -26.24 -5.16 10.57
CA GLU A 357 -26.08 -4.00 9.70
C GLU A 357 -25.67 -2.78 10.52
N MET A 358 -24.50 -2.22 10.20
CA MET A 358 -24.11 -0.88 10.61
C MET A 358 -24.81 0.17 9.76
N ARG A 359 -25.13 1.30 10.38
CA ARG A 359 -25.77 2.46 9.73
C ARG A 359 -24.95 3.72 9.92
N PHE A 360 -25.14 4.69 9.05
CA PHE A 360 -24.56 6.01 9.27
C PHE A 360 -25.43 6.84 10.20
N ASP A 361 -24.78 7.68 10.98
CA ASP A 361 -25.39 8.94 11.39
C ASP A 361 -25.53 9.88 10.19
N ASP A 362 -26.54 10.75 10.18
CA ASP A 362 -26.85 11.62 9.03
C ASP A 362 -25.66 12.54 8.70
N ASP A 363 -25.04 13.12 9.72
CA ASP A 363 -23.87 13.98 9.57
C ASP A 363 -22.64 13.21 9.05
N ALA A 364 -22.47 11.95 9.47
CA ALA A 364 -21.38 11.10 9.00
C ALA A 364 -21.52 10.78 7.50
N LEU A 365 -22.74 10.50 7.04
CA LEU A 365 -23.01 10.24 5.64
C LEU A 365 -22.78 11.47 4.76
N VAL A 366 -23.24 12.64 5.21
CA VAL A 366 -23.03 13.92 4.51
C VAL A 366 -21.54 14.21 4.37
N LEU A 367 -20.78 14.06 5.44
CA LEU A 367 -19.34 14.28 5.44
C LEU A 367 -18.63 13.31 4.47
N TYR A 368 -18.91 12.01 4.58
CA TYR A 368 -18.35 11.00 3.69
C TYR A 368 -18.63 11.33 2.21
N GLN A 369 -19.88 11.60 1.86
CA GLN A 369 -20.25 11.90 0.47
C GLN A 369 -19.62 13.18 -0.06
N GLY A 370 -19.49 14.21 0.79
CA GLY A 370 -18.82 15.46 0.45
C GLY A 370 -17.36 15.22 0.10
N THR A 371 -16.62 14.58 1.02
CA THR A 371 -15.19 14.33 0.85
C THR A 371 -14.88 13.39 -0.32
N ILE A 372 -15.62 12.29 -0.49
CA ILE A 372 -15.37 11.38 -1.62
C ILE A 372 -15.66 12.06 -2.96
N ARG A 373 -16.68 12.93 -3.04
CA ARG A 373 -16.96 13.71 -4.25
C ARG A 373 -15.81 14.67 -4.57
N GLU A 374 -15.26 15.34 -3.57
CA GLU A 374 -14.09 16.21 -3.74
C GLU A 374 -12.89 15.41 -4.27
N TRP A 375 -12.55 14.28 -3.63
CA TRP A 375 -11.46 13.42 -4.08
C TRP A 375 -11.64 12.92 -5.52
N GLN A 376 -12.84 12.50 -5.90
CA GLN A 376 -13.15 12.09 -7.28
C GLN A 376 -13.05 13.25 -8.27
N THR A 377 -13.56 14.43 -7.91
CA THR A 377 -13.48 15.62 -8.76
C THR A 377 -12.04 16.04 -9.02
N GLU A 378 -11.16 15.90 -8.02
CA GLU A 378 -9.74 16.12 -8.21
C GLU A 378 -9.11 15.01 -9.05
N ALA A 379 -9.43 13.74 -8.79
CA ALA A 379 -8.96 12.59 -9.57
C ALA A 379 -9.22 12.75 -11.07
N ASP A 380 -10.43 13.20 -11.44
CA ASP A 380 -10.85 13.41 -12.83
C ASP A 380 -10.02 14.48 -13.56
N LYS A 381 -9.29 15.34 -12.84
CA LYS A 381 -8.38 16.33 -13.45
C LYS A 381 -7.02 15.73 -13.83
N PHE A 382 -6.72 14.52 -13.38
CA PHE A 382 -5.47 13.82 -13.68
C PHE A 382 -5.66 12.83 -14.82
N GLU A 383 -4.79 12.91 -15.82
CA GLU A 383 -4.74 11.94 -16.93
C GLU A 383 -4.00 10.64 -16.54
N ASN A 384 -3.91 10.33 -15.25
CA ASN A 384 -3.19 9.16 -14.76
C ASN A 384 -4.16 8.18 -14.09
N ASP A 385 -4.47 7.11 -14.83
CA ASP A 385 -5.39 6.05 -14.45
C ASP A 385 -4.99 5.32 -13.15
N ILE A 386 -3.69 5.27 -12.84
CA ILE A 386 -3.18 4.61 -11.63
C ILE A 386 -3.60 5.40 -10.38
N TYR A 387 -3.40 6.72 -10.40
CA TYR A 387 -3.82 7.59 -9.29
C TYR A 387 -5.34 7.61 -9.13
N SER A 388 -6.07 7.70 -10.24
CA SER A 388 -7.54 7.63 -10.22
C SER A 388 -8.04 6.31 -9.62
N SER A 389 -7.41 5.19 -9.99
CA SER A 389 -7.75 3.86 -9.45
C SER A 389 -7.46 3.74 -7.95
N ALA A 390 -6.33 4.27 -7.48
CA ALA A 390 -6.00 4.29 -6.05
C ALA A 390 -7.03 5.09 -5.23
N LEU A 391 -7.40 6.28 -5.71
CA LEU A 391 -8.42 7.12 -5.08
C LEU A 391 -9.81 6.49 -5.05
N GLY A 392 -10.22 5.85 -6.15
CA GLY A 392 -11.50 5.15 -6.21
C GLY A 392 -11.64 4.13 -5.08
N ARG A 393 -10.55 3.40 -4.77
CA ARG A 393 -10.52 2.40 -3.69
C ARG A 393 -10.37 2.99 -2.29
N SER A 394 -9.82 4.20 -2.15
CA SER A 394 -9.79 4.92 -0.88
C SER A 394 -11.16 5.10 -0.24
N SER A 395 -12.21 5.25 -1.06
CA SER A 395 -13.59 5.36 -0.57
C SER A 395 -14.03 4.13 0.24
N ASP A 396 -13.73 2.92 -0.26
CA ASP A 396 -14.03 1.67 0.44
C ASP A 396 -13.26 1.55 1.76
N TYR A 397 -12.00 2.01 1.82
CA TYR A 397 -11.21 1.99 3.05
C TYR A 397 -11.73 2.91 4.12
N VAL A 398 -12.17 4.12 3.74
CA VAL A 398 -12.77 5.06 4.69
C VAL A 398 -13.95 4.37 5.40
N LEU A 399 -14.79 3.66 4.66
CA LEU A 399 -15.92 2.93 5.24
C LEU A 399 -15.49 1.75 6.09
N LYS A 400 -14.58 0.91 5.58
CA LYS A 400 -14.08 -0.27 6.32
C LYS A 400 -13.38 0.14 7.61
N ILE A 401 -12.52 1.16 7.59
CA ILE A 401 -11.81 1.66 8.78
C ILE A 401 -12.80 2.29 9.77
N ALA A 402 -13.80 3.06 9.31
CA ALA A 402 -14.81 3.62 10.20
C ALA A 402 -15.62 2.52 10.91
N MET A 403 -16.00 1.44 10.19
CA MET A 403 -16.63 0.27 10.80
C MET A 403 -15.73 -0.34 11.88
N LEU A 404 -14.43 -0.51 11.60
CA LEU A 404 -13.48 -1.08 12.56
C LEU A 404 -13.26 -0.17 13.78
N ILE A 405 -13.29 1.16 13.61
CA ILE A 405 -13.26 2.12 14.73
C ILE A 405 -14.50 1.95 15.61
N GLU A 406 -15.69 1.84 15.04
CA GLU A 406 -16.92 1.60 15.82
C GLU A 406 -16.89 0.26 16.57
N MET A 407 -16.26 -0.77 15.98
CA MET A 407 -16.04 -2.08 16.60
C MET A 407 -14.99 -2.06 17.73
N GLY A 408 -14.02 -1.15 17.66
CA GLY A 408 -12.96 -1.04 18.66
C GLY A 408 -13.36 -0.28 19.93
N LYS A 409 -14.55 0.31 19.97
CA LYS A 409 -15.10 0.99 21.15
C LYS A 409 -15.37 -0.03 22.27
N ARG A 410 -15.25 0.42 23.53
CA ARG A 410 -15.55 -0.39 24.72
C ARG A 410 -16.94 -1.01 24.67
N LEU A 411 -17.91 -0.25 24.17
CA LEU A 411 -19.21 -0.75 23.75
C LEU A 411 -19.25 -0.65 22.24
N ILE A 412 -19.35 -1.81 21.57
CA ILE A 412 -19.45 -1.87 20.12
C ILE A 412 -20.68 -1.06 19.69
N SER A 413 -20.44 -0.12 18.78
CA SER A 413 -21.47 0.70 18.19
C SER A 413 -21.87 0.14 16.83
N TYR A 414 -23.15 0.25 16.49
CA TYR A 414 -23.67 -0.12 15.16
C TYR A 414 -23.97 1.10 14.30
N THR A 415 -23.60 2.29 14.77
CA THR A 415 -23.75 3.53 14.05
C THR A 415 -22.38 4.12 13.78
N ILE A 416 -22.04 4.30 12.51
CA ILE A 416 -20.86 5.04 12.08
C ILE A 416 -21.11 6.51 12.39
N THR A 417 -20.42 6.98 13.43
CA THR A 417 -20.50 8.36 13.90
C THR A 417 -19.68 9.30 13.03
N LYS A 418 -19.97 10.60 13.11
CA LYS A 418 -19.21 11.64 12.40
C LYS A 418 -17.74 11.63 12.81
N GLU A 419 -17.46 11.44 14.10
CA GLU A 419 -16.10 11.40 14.61
C GLU A 419 -15.33 10.22 14.02
N SER A 420 -15.91 9.01 14.00
CA SER A 420 -15.24 7.83 13.45
C SER A 420 -14.97 7.95 11.94
N ILE A 421 -15.88 8.57 11.19
CA ILE A 421 -15.67 8.79 9.75
C ILE A 421 -14.61 9.88 9.49
N GLU A 422 -14.55 10.92 10.32
CA GLU A 422 -13.49 11.94 10.27
C GLU A 422 -12.11 11.30 10.47
N VAL A 423 -11.97 10.45 11.49
CA VAL A 423 -10.71 9.71 11.74
C VAL A 423 -10.36 8.81 10.57
N ALA A 424 -11.34 8.10 9.99
CA ALA A 424 -11.09 7.23 8.85
C ALA A 424 -10.67 8.00 7.59
N ILE A 425 -11.30 9.14 7.31
CA ILE A 425 -10.93 10.05 6.23
C ILE A 425 -9.50 10.54 6.42
N ASP A 426 -9.16 10.99 7.62
CA ASP A 426 -7.83 11.50 7.95
C ASP A 426 -6.77 10.40 7.78
N LEU A 427 -6.99 9.21 8.35
CA LEU A 427 -6.08 8.06 8.18
C LEU A 427 -5.86 7.68 6.72
N VAL A 428 -6.92 7.62 5.92
CA VAL A 428 -6.83 7.23 4.51
C VAL A 428 -6.16 8.32 3.69
N GLY A 429 -6.62 9.56 3.82
CA GLY A 429 -6.15 10.70 3.02
C GLY A 429 -4.73 11.12 3.34
N THR A 430 -4.32 11.05 4.61
CA THR A 430 -3.00 11.54 5.05
C THR A 430 -1.93 10.47 5.12
N TYR A 431 -2.30 9.19 5.23
CA TYR A 431 -1.32 8.12 5.38
C TYR A 431 -1.46 6.99 4.36
N PHE A 432 -2.61 6.30 4.29
CA PHE A 432 -2.71 5.09 3.47
C PHE A 432 -2.66 5.35 1.96
N LEU A 433 -3.34 6.40 1.48
CA LEU A 433 -3.29 6.77 0.08
C LEU A 433 -1.87 7.25 -0.33
N PRO A 434 -1.21 8.17 0.40
CA PRO A 434 0.20 8.49 0.17
C PRO A 434 1.13 7.29 0.23
N SER A 435 0.92 6.35 1.16
CA SER A 435 1.70 5.12 1.26
C SER A 435 1.55 4.26 0.00
N CYS A 436 0.33 4.12 -0.51
CA CYS A 436 0.03 3.39 -1.74
C CYS A 436 0.75 4.04 -2.93
N ILE A 437 0.64 5.36 -3.07
CA ILE A 437 1.32 6.15 -4.11
C ILE A 437 2.84 5.95 -4.06
N CYS A 438 3.44 6.07 -2.86
CA CYS A 438 4.88 5.88 -2.68
C CYS A 438 5.34 4.47 -3.10
N VAL A 439 4.53 3.44 -2.84
CA VAL A 439 4.83 2.07 -3.27
C VAL A 439 4.75 1.93 -4.79
N ILE A 440 3.73 2.52 -5.42
CA ILE A 440 3.55 2.52 -6.88
C ILE A 440 4.70 3.24 -7.58
N GLU A 441 5.04 4.46 -7.17
CA GLU A 441 6.14 5.22 -7.75
C GLU A 441 7.46 4.44 -7.66
N ARG A 442 7.70 3.77 -6.53
CA ARG A 442 8.88 2.92 -6.35
C ARG A 442 8.90 1.71 -7.28
N LEU A 443 7.75 1.11 -7.57
CA LEU A 443 7.63 0.03 -8.54
C LEU A 443 7.93 0.53 -9.97
N GLU A 444 7.41 1.70 -10.35
CA GLU A 444 7.71 2.31 -11.65
C GLU A 444 9.19 2.64 -11.81
N GLU A 445 9.84 3.16 -10.75
CA GLU A 445 11.28 3.44 -10.74
C GLU A 445 12.12 2.17 -10.90
N ASP A 446 11.81 1.12 -10.16
CA ASP A 446 12.52 -0.16 -10.26
C ASP A 446 12.31 -0.79 -11.66
N GLU A 447 11.13 -0.65 -12.26
CA GLU A 447 10.89 -1.09 -13.64
C GLU A 447 11.77 -0.32 -14.64
N LYS A 448 11.80 1.02 -14.56
CA LYS A 448 12.67 1.84 -15.41
C LYS A 448 14.14 1.49 -15.24
N PHE A 449 14.60 1.34 -14.00
CA PHE A 449 15.98 0.92 -13.70
C PHE A 449 16.30 -0.45 -14.32
N ASN A 450 15.39 -1.43 -14.19
CA ASN A 450 15.55 -2.74 -14.80
C ASN A 450 15.61 -2.68 -16.34
N GLN A 451 14.84 -1.79 -16.97
CA GLN A 451 14.89 -1.56 -18.42
C GLN A 451 16.23 -0.93 -18.84
N ILE A 452 16.72 0.06 -18.10
CA ILE A 452 18.04 0.68 -18.32
C ILE A 452 19.15 -0.36 -18.20
N GLU A 453 19.17 -1.16 -17.13
CA GLU A 453 20.16 -2.23 -16.94
C GLU A 453 20.11 -3.29 -18.05
N LYS A 454 18.91 -3.57 -18.58
CA LYS A 454 18.74 -4.48 -19.72
C LYS A 454 19.39 -3.91 -20.99
N VAL A 455 19.22 -2.62 -21.25
CA VAL A 455 19.87 -1.92 -22.37
C VAL A 455 21.39 -1.96 -22.20
N LEU A 456 21.89 -1.59 -21.02
CA LEU A 456 23.32 -1.60 -20.71
C LEU A 456 23.94 -3.00 -20.83
N LYS A 457 23.26 -4.03 -20.30
CA LYS A 457 23.70 -5.42 -20.45
C LYS A 457 23.81 -5.83 -21.91
N LYS A 458 22.83 -5.46 -22.74
CA LYS A 458 22.85 -5.79 -24.18
C LYS A 458 23.93 -5.03 -24.96
N LEU A 459 24.23 -3.79 -24.56
CA LEU A 459 25.38 -3.05 -25.08
C LEU A 459 26.70 -3.72 -24.69
N ARG A 460 26.86 -4.12 -23.42
CA ARG A 460 28.05 -4.87 -22.94
C ARG A 460 28.23 -6.20 -23.67
N ASP A 461 27.15 -6.97 -23.85
CA ASP A 461 27.14 -8.23 -24.62
C ASP A 461 27.63 -8.04 -26.07
N LYS A 462 27.49 -6.82 -26.62
CA LYS A 462 27.91 -6.45 -27.98
C LYS A 462 29.21 -5.63 -28.01
N SER A 463 30.10 -5.87 -27.04
CA SER A 463 31.41 -5.21 -26.96
C SER A 463 31.34 -3.68 -26.81
N GLY A 464 30.26 -3.17 -26.22
CA GLY A 464 30.09 -1.75 -25.92
C GLY A 464 29.56 -0.89 -27.05
N SER A 465 29.31 -1.44 -28.25
CA SER A 465 28.75 -0.68 -29.39
C SER A 465 27.63 -1.47 -30.07
N CYS A 466 26.51 -0.80 -30.37
CA CYS A 466 25.41 -1.40 -31.12
C CYS A 466 24.58 -0.38 -31.89
N GLY A 467 24.19 -0.72 -33.13
CA GLY A 467 23.20 0.04 -33.90
C GLY A 467 21.82 0.07 -33.23
N HIS A 468 21.06 1.13 -33.44
CA HIS A 468 19.74 1.37 -32.84
C HIS A 468 18.75 0.22 -33.05
N SER A 469 18.51 -0.17 -34.30
CA SER A 469 17.56 -1.24 -34.65
C SER A 469 17.94 -2.58 -34.03
N ASP A 470 19.23 -2.86 -34.00
CA ASP A 470 19.80 -4.08 -33.45
C ASP A 470 19.72 -4.11 -31.92
N LEU A 471 19.92 -2.96 -31.27
CA LEU A 471 19.83 -2.83 -29.83
C LEU A 471 18.38 -2.95 -29.38
N LEU A 472 17.46 -2.21 -30.00
CA LEU A 472 16.01 -2.25 -29.75
C LEU A 472 15.45 -3.68 -29.90
N ARG A 473 15.82 -4.38 -30.99
CA ARG A 473 15.39 -5.78 -31.20
C ARG A 473 15.94 -6.72 -30.14
N SER A 474 17.18 -6.49 -29.69
CA SER A 474 17.84 -7.36 -28.71
C SER A 474 17.33 -7.15 -27.28
N THR A 475 16.90 -5.95 -26.93
CA THR A 475 16.34 -5.61 -25.61
C THR A 475 14.87 -6.01 -25.52
N LYS A 476 14.16 -6.18 -26.64
CA LYS A 476 12.72 -6.49 -26.69
C LYS A 476 11.87 -5.48 -25.90
N LEU A 477 12.31 -4.23 -25.84
CA LEU A 477 11.54 -3.13 -25.25
C LEU A 477 10.60 -2.56 -26.32
N LYS A 478 9.50 -1.92 -25.89
CA LYS A 478 8.68 -1.12 -26.81
C LYS A 478 9.50 0.09 -27.24
N SER A 479 9.23 0.60 -28.45
CA SER A 479 10.02 1.70 -29.03
C SER A 479 10.02 2.95 -28.14
N ARG A 480 8.90 3.26 -27.48
CA ARG A 480 8.77 4.39 -26.56
C ARG A 480 9.70 4.22 -25.36
N ASP A 481 9.55 3.12 -24.62
CA ASP A 481 10.34 2.82 -23.42
C ASP A 481 11.84 2.74 -23.72
N PHE A 482 12.20 2.16 -24.87
CA PHE A 482 13.58 2.13 -25.33
C PHE A 482 14.14 3.54 -25.57
N THR A 483 13.36 4.42 -26.20
CA THR A 483 13.78 5.80 -26.47
C THR A 483 13.99 6.57 -25.17
N GLU A 484 13.10 6.39 -24.19
CA GLU A 484 13.22 6.99 -22.85
C GLU A 484 14.49 6.49 -22.15
N CYS A 485 14.75 5.18 -22.15
CA CYS A 485 15.97 4.61 -21.56
C CYS A 485 17.25 5.15 -22.22
N ILE A 486 17.27 5.26 -23.56
CA ILE A 486 18.41 5.80 -24.30
C ILE A 486 18.63 7.28 -23.98
N ALA A 487 17.55 8.08 -23.92
CA ALA A 487 17.64 9.49 -23.54
C ALA A 487 18.26 9.63 -22.15
N THR A 488 17.78 8.88 -21.15
CA THR A 488 18.36 8.86 -19.80
C THR A 488 19.83 8.43 -19.78
N LEU A 489 20.21 7.43 -20.59
CA LEU A 489 21.60 6.96 -20.67
C LEU A 489 22.55 7.96 -21.36
N ILE A 490 22.05 8.76 -22.30
CA ILE A 490 22.79 9.85 -22.93
C ILE A 490 22.92 11.02 -21.96
N GLU A 491 21.82 11.42 -21.30
CA GLU A 491 21.80 12.51 -20.32
C GLU A 491 22.72 12.23 -19.12
N SER A 492 22.83 10.96 -18.71
CA SER A 492 23.75 10.53 -17.66
C SER A 492 25.19 10.29 -18.13
N GLU A 493 25.50 10.61 -19.41
CA GLU A 493 26.82 10.40 -20.02
C GLU A 493 27.31 8.95 -19.91
N THR A 494 26.39 7.99 -19.85
CA THR A 494 26.72 6.56 -19.81
C THR A 494 26.93 6.00 -21.21
N ILE A 495 26.21 6.55 -22.21
CA ILE A 495 26.36 6.20 -23.63
C ILE A 495 26.44 7.45 -24.53
N VAL A 496 27.11 7.35 -25.69
CA VAL A 496 27.06 8.35 -26.78
C VAL A 496 26.22 7.81 -27.94
N GLU A 497 25.37 8.67 -28.52
CA GLU A 497 24.76 8.43 -29.83
C GLU A 497 25.68 8.96 -30.95
N TYR A 498 25.96 8.14 -31.96
CA TYR A 498 26.73 8.53 -33.14
C TYR A 498 26.14 7.90 -34.41
N ASP A 499 26.38 8.54 -35.56
CA ASP A 499 26.01 8.00 -36.86
C ASP A 499 27.14 7.13 -37.42
N ASP A 500 26.84 5.88 -37.78
CA ASP A 500 27.84 4.99 -38.40
C ASP A 500 28.28 5.52 -39.76
N GLU A 501 29.59 5.72 -39.96
CA GLU A 501 30.18 6.33 -41.16
C GLU A 501 29.78 5.63 -42.48
N LYS A 502 29.48 4.32 -42.44
CA LYS A 502 29.19 3.53 -43.65
C LYS A 502 27.70 3.46 -43.95
N THR A 503 26.88 3.38 -42.91
CA THR A 503 25.44 3.13 -43.05
C THR A 503 24.60 4.37 -42.77
N LYS A 504 25.19 5.42 -42.19
CA LYS A 504 24.51 6.59 -41.62
C LYS A 504 23.40 6.20 -40.62
N ALA A 505 23.49 5.01 -40.06
CA ALA A 505 22.52 4.51 -39.10
C ALA A 505 22.93 4.91 -37.69
N LYS A 506 21.95 5.33 -36.90
CA LYS A 506 22.14 5.66 -35.48
C LYS A 506 22.69 4.46 -34.72
N SER A 507 23.74 4.70 -33.96
CA SER A 507 24.43 3.70 -33.13
C SER A 507 24.75 4.28 -31.76
N TYR A 508 24.90 3.39 -30.79
CA TYR A 508 25.16 3.73 -29.39
C TYR A 508 26.48 3.13 -28.94
N LEU A 509 27.30 3.91 -28.23
CA LEU A 509 28.59 3.52 -27.67
C LEU A 509 28.57 3.71 -26.15
N LEU A 510 28.93 2.68 -25.37
CA LEU A 510 29.06 2.74 -23.92
C LEU A 510 30.34 3.52 -23.52
N ILE A 511 30.21 4.52 -22.66
CA ILE A 511 31.31 5.43 -22.29
C ILE A 511 32.18 4.88 -21.15
N ASN A 512 31.65 4.08 -20.20
CA ASN A 512 32.49 3.35 -19.23
C ASN A 512 31.73 2.29 -18.38
N SER A 513 32.25 1.06 -18.34
CA SER A 513 32.24 0.19 -17.15
C SER A 513 33.44 -0.78 -17.24
N ASP A 514 34.50 -0.52 -16.47
CA ASP A 514 35.63 -1.40 -16.09
C ASP A 514 36.52 -2.12 -17.13
N ASP A 515 36.41 -1.87 -18.43
CA ASP A 515 37.39 -2.41 -19.41
C ASP A 515 37.70 -1.44 -20.57
N SER A 516 37.60 -0.13 -20.31
CA SER A 516 37.76 0.86 -21.37
C SER A 516 39.21 1.03 -21.79
N ILE A 517 39.40 1.17 -23.11
CA ILE A 517 40.66 1.48 -23.77
C ILE A 517 41.35 2.71 -23.14
N LEU A 518 40.60 3.61 -22.49
CA LEU A 518 41.09 4.79 -21.77
C LEU A 518 41.86 4.48 -20.47
N SER A 519 41.54 3.41 -19.74
CA SER A 519 42.32 3.00 -18.55
C SER A 519 43.66 2.36 -18.95
N LYS A 520 43.68 1.64 -20.08
CA LYS A 520 44.91 1.11 -20.70
C LYS A 520 45.79 2.22 -21.27
N LEU A 521 45.18 3.25 -21.88
CA LEU A 521 45.88 4.44 -22.37
C LEU A 521 46.43 5.34 -21.25
N ARG A 522 45.75 5.44 -20.10
CA ARG A 522 46.26 6.17 -18.91
C ARG A 522 47.39 5.42 -18.19
N ALA A 523 47.32 4.09 -18.11
CA ALA A 523 48.42 3.27 -17.56
C ALA A 523 49.69 3.27 -18.44
N GLU A 524 49.54 3.49 -19.76
CA GLU A 524 50.66 3.67 -20.70
C GLU A 524 51.24 5.08 -20.68
N GLN A 525 50.49 6.10 -20.24
CA GLN A 525 51.02 7.45 -20.02
C GLN A 525 51.84 7.59 -18.72
N ASP A 526 51.57 6.77 -17.70
CA ASP A 526 52.26 6.80 -16.41
C ASP A 526 53.47 5.84 -16.28
N SER A 527 53.86 5.15 -17.36
CA SER A 527 55.03 4.24 -17.34
C SER A 527 56.08 4.57 -18.40
N THR A 528 56.65 5.78 -18.29
CA THR A 528 57.98 6.07 -18.85
C THR A 528 59.04 5.37 -17.99
N GLU A 529 59.19 4.06 -18.19
CA GLU A 529 60.41 3.25 -18.00
C GLU A 529 60.02 1.78 -17.92
N SER A 530 60.00 1.07 -19.05
CA SER A 530 60.37 -0.35 -19.18
C SER A 530 60.03 -0.87 -20.59
N ILE A 531 60.89 -0.56 -21.54
CA ILE A 531 60.97 -1.29 -22.80
C ILE A 531 61.44 -2.72 -22.48
N ARG A 532 60.64 -3.75 -22.78
CA ARG A 532 61.07 -4.96 -23.52
C ARG A 532 59.95 -6.01 -23.71
N HIS A 533 59.78 -6.36 -24.97
CA HIS A 533 59.15 -7.57 -25.52
C HIS A 533 57.62 -7.70 -25.50
N ILE A 534 57.00 -7.19 -26.57
CA ILE A 534 55.86 -7.86 -27.21
C ILE A 534 56.33 -8.30 -28.61
N SER A 535 56.15 -9.59 -28.90
CA SER A 535 56.59 -10.25 -30.13
C SER A 535 55.91 -9.68 -31.39
N LYS A 536 56.69 -9.47 -32.46
CA LYS A 536 56.19 -9.12 -33.81
C LYS A 536 55.19 -10.19 -34.28
N GLY A 537 53.89 -9.88 -34.21
CA GLY A 537 52.82 -10.74 -34.71
C GLY A 537 51.42 -10.52 -34.12
N ALA A 538 51.26 -9.68 -33.08
CA ALA A 538 50.02 -9.63 -32.30
C ALA A 538 48.87 -8.76 -32.87
N LEU A 539 49.06 -8.05 -34.00
CA LEU A 539 48.02 -7.19 -34.55
C LEU A 539 47.85 -7.42 -36.06
N THR A 540 46.60 -7.54 -36.48
CA THR A 540 46.22 -7.73 -37.89
C THR A 540 46.19 -6.39 -38.63
N LYS A 541 46.43 -6.41 -39.96
CA LYS A 541 46.42 -5.20 -40.82
C LYS A 541 45.12 -4.38 -40.76
N SER A 542 44.00 -4.94 -40.30
CA SER A 542 42.76 -4.18 -40.11
C SER A 542 42.76 -3.35 -38.83
N GLN A 543 43.46 -3.78 -37.79
CA GLN A 543 43.58 -3.06 -36.51
C GLN A 543 44.49 -1.83 -36.64
N LEU A 544 45.49 -1.87 -37.53
CA LEU A 544 46.36 -0.72 -37.84
C LEU A 544 45.64 0.41 -38.59
N LYS A 545 44.61 0.11 -39.40
CA LYS A 545 43.86 1.13 -40.15
C LYS A 545 42.91 1.98 -39.29
N GLY A 546 42.59 1.53 -38.07
CA GLY A 546 41.71 2.25 -37.15
C GLY A 546 42.44 3.26 -36.28
N VAL A 547 43.73 3.01 -35.98
CA VAL A 547 44.53 3.84 -35.07
C VAL A 547 44.93 5.18 -35.72
N ASP A 548 45.27 5.18 -37.01
CA ASP A 548 45.64 6.41 -37.73
C ASP A 548 44.48 7.42 -37.87
N LYS A 549 43.22 6.95 -37.79
CA LYS A 549 42.02 7.82 -37.86
C LYS A 549 41.66 8.46 -36.52
N ILE A 550 41.98 7.82 -35.41
CA ILE A 550 41.69 8.32 -34.06
C ILE A 550 42.64 9.47 -33.70
N LEU A 551 43.89 9.42 -34.19
CA LEU A 551 44.86 10.51 -34.00
C LEU A 551 44.48 11.81 -34.73
N VAL A 552 43.73 11.74 -35.84
CA VAL A 552 43.28 12.92 -36.59
C VAL A 552 42.09 13.61 -35.92
N LEU A 553 41.28 12.89 -35.13
CA LEU A 553 40.12 13.44 -34.40
C LEU A 553 40.48 14.02 -33.03
N MET A 554 41.74 13.88 -32.59
CA MET A 554 42.23 14.41 -31.30
C MET A 554 43.02 15.72 -31.44
N ASP A 555 43.30 16.17 -32.68
CA ASP A 555 44.01 17.42 -33.00
C ASP A 555 43.08 18.53 -33.56
N GLU A 556 41.76 18.30 -33.61
CA GLU A 556 40.70 19.30 -33.84
C GLU A 556 39.87 19.47 -32.57
#